data_AF-A0A5B0WRH4-F1
#
_entry.id   AF-A0A5B0WRH4-F1
#
_cell.length_a   1.000
_cell.length_b   1.000
_cell.length_c   1.000
_cell.angle_alpha   90.00
_cell.angle_beta   90.00
_cell.angle_gamma   90.00
#
_symmetry.space_group_name_H-M   'P 1'
#
loop_
_entity.id
_entity.type
_entity.pdbx_description
1 polymer ?
#
loop_
_entity_poly.entity_id
_entity_poly.type
_entity_poly.pdbx_seq_one_letter_code
_entity_poly.pdbx_strand_id
1 'polypeptide(L)'
;MAAIAFDPLEYARALESSGVPREQAEVHAKAMTQVFVHNMDALVTRDYLDTRLAEFEARLESRLDARMEQGFARVDERFHQVDERFHQVDERFQQVDERFQQVEERFQHVDECFRQVHERFHQVDMQFRELQSRMDQRFAGVDVKFARINVLLGVILVAVAIPMLQTLLAWMF
;
A
#
# COMPACT_ATOMS: atom_id res chain seq x y z
N MET A 1 7.27 -6.89 69.35
CA MET A 1 8.57 -6.98 70.04
C MET A 1 8.35 -6.46 71.44
N ALA A 2 8.72 -7.23 72.46
CA ALA A 2 8.65 -6.75 73.83
C ALA A 2 9.57 -5.52 73.91
N ALA A 3 8.99 -4.33 74.09
CA ALA A 3 9.78 -3.17 74.48
C ALA A 3 10.48 -3.57 75.77
N ILE A 4 11.80 -3.63 75.76
CA ILE A 4 12.56 -3.66 77.00
C ILE A 4 12.28 -2.30 77.62
N ALA A 5 11.23 -2.24 78.45
CA ALA A 5 10.87 -1.04 79.15
C ALA A 5 12.05 -0.72 80.07
N PHE A 6 12.69 0.42 79.86
CA PHE A 6 13.69 0.91 80.80
C PHE A 6 13.00 1.08 82.17
N ASP A 7 13.40 0.28 83.16
CA ASP A 7 12.91 0.40 84.53
C ASP A 7 13.84 1.34 85.32
N PRO A 8 13.41 2.58 85.62
CA PRO A 8 14.26 3.55 86.31
C PRO A 8 14.56 3.16 87.76
N LEU A 9 13.69 2.37 88.40
CA LEU A 9 13.84 1.96 89.79
C LEU A 9 14.88 0.85 89.92
N GLU A 10 14.85 -0.13 89.01
CA GLU A 10 15.91 -1.14 88.95
C GLU A 10 17.27 -0.52 88.64
N TYR A 11 17.31 0.46 87.73
CA TYR A 11 18.53 1.20 87.39
C TYR A 11 19.09 2.01 88.58
N ALA A 12 18.23 2.73 89.32
CA ALA A 12 18.65 3.46 90.52
C ALA A 12 19.20 2.53 91.61
N ARG A 13 18.53 1.40 91.86
CA ARG A 13 18.99 0.40 92.84
C ARG A 13 20.33 -0.23 92.45
N ALA A 14 20.56 -0.48 91.16
CA ALA A 14 21.84 -0.97 90.68
C ALA A 14 22.97 0.05 90.96
N LEU A 15 22.72 1.34 90.75
CA LEU A 15 23.68 2.40 91.07
C LEU A 15 23.94 2.50 92.59
N GLU A 16 22.90 2.44 93.42
CA GLU A 16 23.04 2.38 94.89
C GLU A 16 23.93 1.20 95.33
N SER A 17 23.69 0.01 94.76
CA SER A 17 24.48 -1.18 95.06
C SER A 17 25.95 -1.09 94.63
N SER A 18 26.26 -0.19 93.70
CA SER A 18 27.63 0.09 93.24
C SER A 18 28.35 1.18 94.05
N GLY A 19 27.70 1.72 95.10
CA GLY A 19 28.27 2.71 96.00
C GLY A 19 27.93 4.17 95.65
N VAL A 20 27.04 4.41 94.68
CA VAL A 20 26.53 5.76 94.39
C VAL A 20 25.51 6.16 95.47
N PRO A 21 25.61 7.36 96.07
CA PRO A 21 24.61 7.83 97.02
C PRO A 21 23.22 7.85 96.39
N ARG A 22 22.21 7.46 97.16
CA ARG A 22 20.82 7.33 96.70
C ARG A 22 20.29 8.55 95.95
N GLU A 23 20.53 9.74 96.48
CA GLU A 23 20.08 10.99 95.82
C GLU A 23 20.71 11.17 94.43
N GLN A 24 21.97 10.77 94.25
CA GLN A 24 22.65 10.84 92.95
C GLN A 24 22.16 9.74 92.00
N ALA A 25 21.92 8.53 92.52
CA ALA A 25 21.36 7.42 91.75
C ALA A 25 19.97 7.74 91.20
N GLU A 26 19.11 8.37 92.00
CA GLU A 26 17.77 8.82 91.59
C GLU A 26 17.85 9.92 90.51
N VAL A 27 18.76 10.88 90.64
CA VAL A 27 18.99 11.92 89.61
C VAL A 27 19.48 11.29 88.29
N HIS A 28 20.40 10.32 88.36
CA HIS A 28 20.89 9.60 87.18
C HIS A 28 19.77 8.81 86.49
N ALA A 29 18.94 8.09 87.25
CA ALA A 29 17.82 7.35 86.70
C ALA A 29 16.80 8.27 86.03
N LYS A 30 16.51 9.43 86.63
CA LYS A 30 15.61 10.44 86.07
C LYS A 30 16.14 11.03 84.76
N ALA A 31 17.42 11.40 84.72
CA ALA A 31 18.05 11.91 83.51
C ALA A 31 18.04 10.88 82.37
N MET A 32 18.36 9.61 82.68
CA MET A 32 18.35 8.53 81.69
C MET A 32 16.93 8.22 81.18
N THR A 33 15.93 8.27 82.07
CA THR A 33 14.51 8.12 81.68
C THR A 33 14.10 9.23 80.72
N GLN A 34 14.48 10.48 81.00
CA GLN A 34 14.16 11.61 80.13
C GLN A 34 14.79 11.49 78.74
N VAL A 35 16.06 11.07 78.67
CA VAL A 35 16.74 10.82 77.39
C VAL A 35 16.08 9.67 76.64
N PHE A 36 15.71 8.59 77.33
CA PHE A 36 15.03 7.45 76.71
C PHE A 36 13.67 7.84 76.13
N VAL A 37 12.83 8.55 76.90
CA VAL A 37 11.51 9.02 76.45
C VAL A 37 11.65 9.97 75.25
N HIS A 38 12.57 10.93 75.31
CA HIS A 38 12.80 11.87 74.19
C HIS A 38 13.26 11.15 72.91
N ASN A 39 14.11 10.13 73.03
CA ASN A 39 14.55 9.34 71.88
C ASN A 39 13.45 8.42 71.33
N MET A 40 12.55 7.90 72.18
CA MET A 40 11.40 7.08 71.73
C MET A 40 10.40 7.90 70.91
N ASP A 41 10.15 9.16 71.26
CA ASP A 41 9.29 10.07 70.49
C ASP A 41 9.83 10.34 69.07
N ALA A 42 11.15 10.20 68.89
CA ALA A 42 11.82 10.37 67.59
C ALA A 42 11.94 9.07 66.78
N LEU A 43 11.54 7.91 67.32
CA LEU A 43 11.61 6.65 66.61
C LEU A 43 10.43 6.46 65.67
N VAL A 44 10.75 6.02 64.45
CA VAL A 44 9.76 5.51 63.52
C VAL A 44 9.25 4.17 64.04
N THR A 45 7.95 4.09 64.33
CA THR A 45 7.32 2.87 64.82
C THR A 45 7.06 1.90 63.66
N ARG A 46 6.99 0.61 63.98
CA ARG A 46 6.58 -0.41 63.01
C ARG A 46 5.20 -0.11 62.41
N ASP A 47 4.26 0.31 63.25
CA ASP A 47 2.89 0.66 62.84
C ASP A 47 2.84 1.82 61.83
N TYR A 48 3.69 2.84 62.05
CA TYR A 48 3.86 3.95 61.10
C TYR A 48 4.43 3.46 59.76
N LEU A 49 5.43 2.58 59.78
CA LEU A 49 5.98 1.99 58.55
C LEU A 49 4.96 1.12 57.82
N ASP A 50 4.24 0.26 58.54
CA ASP A 50 3.21 -0.62 57.97
C ASP A 50 2.10 0.21 57.30
N THR A 51 1.66 1.31 57.95
CA THR A 51 0.69 2.25 57.37
C THR A 51 1.24 2.95 56.12
N ARG A 52 2.46 3.47 56.18
CA ARG A 52 3.09 4.16 55.03
C ARG A 52 3.34 3.23 53.85
N LEU A 53 3.68 1.97 54.11
CA LEU A 53 3.86 0.97 53.06
C LEU A 53 2.53 0.62 52.41
N ALA A 54 1.46 0.43 53.19
CA ALA A 54 0.12 0.19 52.65
C ALA A 54 -0.38 1.36 51.77
N GLU A 55 -0.18 2.61 52.21
CA GLU A 55 -0.50 3.79 51.41
C GLU A 55 0.30 3.84 50.10
N PHE A 56 1.59 3.49 50.17
CA PHE A 56 2.47 3.47 49.01
C PHE A 56 2.07 2.39 48.00
N GLU A 57 1.76 1.18 48.46
CA GLU A 57 1.27 0.07 47.65
C GLU A 57 -0.03 0.44 46.94
N ALA A 58 -1.02 0.95 47.68
CA ALA A 58 -2.30 1.38 47.10
C ALA A 58 -2.11 2.48 46.04
N ARG A 59 -1.20 3.42 46.28
CA ARG A 59 -0.88 4.49 45.31
C ARG A 59 -0.18 3.94 44.07
N LEU A 60 0.71 2.97 44.23
CA LEU A 60 1.39 2.33 43.10
C LEU A 60 0.41 1.54 42.25
N GLU A 61 -0.44 0.73 42.88
CA GLU A 61 -1.48 -0.05 42.21
C GLU A 61 -2.40 0.86 41.39
N SER A 62 -2.97 1.88 42.01
CA SER A 62 -3.83 2.85 41.32
C SER A 62 -3.12 3.57 40.16
N ARG A 63 -1.82 3.91 40.30
CA ARG A 63 -1.05 4.53 39.22
C ARG A 63 -0.75 3.57 38.07
N LEU A 64 -0.46 2.32 38.38
CA LEU A 64 -0.18 1.30 37.38
C LEU A 64 -1.46 0.99 36.60
N ASP A 65 -2.58 0.80 37.28
CA ASP A 65 -3.88 0.55 36.65
C ASP A 65 -4.27 1.69 35.71
N ALA A 66 -4.21 2.94 36.20
CA ALA A 66 -4.52 4.11 35.37
C ALA A 66 -3.60 4.22 34.13
N ARG A 67 -2.31 3.91 34.29
CA ARG A 67 -1.35 3.94 33.17
C ARG A 67 -1.59 2.81 32.19
N MET A 68 -1.96 1.62 32.68
CA MET A 68 -2.29 0.48 31.83
C MET A 68 -3.56 0.76 31.04
N GLU A 69 -4.63 1.25 31.69
CA GLU A 69 -5.89 1.61 31.04
C GLU A 69 -5.68 2.69 29.95
N GLN A 70 -4.91 3.74 30.24
CA GLN A 70 -4.52 4.73 29.22
C GLN A 70 -3.68 4.13 28.09
N GLY A 71 -2.80 3.18 28.42
CA GLY A 71 -2.00 2.44 27.45
C GLY A 71 -2.86 1.63 26.49
N PHE A 72 -3.83 0.87 27.02
CA PHE A 72 -4.77 0.07 26.25
C PHE A 72 -5.69 0.96 25.40
N ALA A 73 -6.26 2.02 25.97
CA ALA A 73 -7.09 2.97 25.21
C ALA A 73 -6.35 3.57 24.01
N ARG A 74 -5.06 3.92 24.18
CA ARG A 74 -4.22 4.43 23.08
C ARG A 74 -3.93 3.36 22.03
N VAL A 75 -3.80 2.10 22.43
CA VAL A 75 -3.61 0.97 21.51
C VAL A 75 -4.90 0.75 20.71
N ASP A 76 -6.06 0.74 21.36
CA ASP A 76 -7.36 0.60 20.70
C ASP A 76 -7.60 1.72 19.68
N GLU A 77 -7.30 2.98 20.04
CA GLU A 77 -7.39 4.11 19.11
C GLU A 77 -6.50 3.91 17.88
N ARG A 78 -5.28 3.40 18.07
CA ARG A 78 -4.38 3.09 16.95
C ARG A 78 -4.92 1.95 16.08
N PHE A 79 -5.53 0.93 16.67
CA PHE A 79 -6.16 -0.15 15.91
C PHE A 79 -7.33 0.38 15.08
N HIS A 80 -8.18 1.23 15.64
CA HIS A 80 -9.24 1.88 14.86
C HIS A 80 -8.70 2.71 13.69
N GLN A 81 -7.63 3.48 13.88
CA GLN A 81 -6.99 4.22 12.79
C GLN A 81 -6.40 3.29 11.72
N VAL A 82 -5.92 2.12 12.11
CA VAL A 82 -5.42 1.10 11.18
C VAL A 82 -6.58 0.50 10.37
N ASP A 83 -7.69 0.15 11.02
CA ASP A 83 -8.89 -0.37 10.37
C ASP A 83 -9.47 0.62 9.35
N GLU A 84 -9.56 1.91 9.70
CA GLU A 84 -10.00 2.95 8.76
C GLU A 84 -9.09 3.04 7.52
N ARG A 85 -7.77 2.91 7.71
CA ARG A 85 -6.82 2.90 6.58
C ARG A 85 -6.99 1.65 5.72
N PHE A 86 -7.26 0.49 6.32
CA PHE A 86 -7.54 -0.73 5.56
C PHE A 86 -8.81 -0.57 4.73
N HIS A 87 -9.88 -0.01 5.29
CA HIS A 87 -11.09 0.30 4.52
C HIS A 87 -10.83 1.23 3.33
N GLN A 88 -10.03 2.29 3.52
CA GLN A 88 -9.65 3.17 2.41
C GLN A 88 -8.81 2.46 1.34
N VAL A 89 -7.96 1.50 1.74
CA VAL A 89 -7.20 0.68 0.80
C VAL A 89 -8.13 -0.22 -0.01
N ASP A 90 -9.09 -0.87 0.63
CA ASP A 90 -10.08 -1.72 -0.04
C ASP A 90 -10.92 -0.94 -1.05
N GLU A 91 -11.40 0.26 -0.69
CA GLU A 91 -12.13 1.13 -1.62
C GLU A 91 -11.28 1.51 -2.85
N ARG A 92 -9.99 1.79 -2.66
CA ARG A 92 -9.08 2.07 -3.77
C ARG A 92 -8.85 0.85 -4.65
N PHE A 93 -8.78 -0.35 -4.09
CA PHE A 93 -8.68 -1.57 -4.87
C PHE A 93 -9.94 -1.81 -5.72
N GLN A 94 -11.13 -1.59 -5.15
CA GLN A 94 -12.38 -1.68 -5.93
C GLN A 94 -12.40 -0.70 -7.11
N GLN A 95 -11.96 0.55 -6.91
CA GLN A 95 -11.86 1.53 -8.00
C GLN A 95 -10.83 1.10 -9.07
N VAL A 96 -9.75 0.45 -8.67
CA VAL A 96 -8.76 -0.09 -9.62
C VAL A 96 -9.38 -1.22 -10.44
N ASP A 97 -10.11 -2.13 -9.81
CA ASP A 97 -10.79 -3.24 -10.50
C ASP A 97 -11.83 -2.72 -11.51
N GLU A 98 -12.65 -1.73 -11.13
CA GLU A 98 -13.59 -1.08 -12.06
C GLU A 98 -12.89 -0.46 -13.27
N ARG A 99 -11.74 0.20 -13.06
CA ARG A 99 -10.96 0.77 -14.16
C ARG A 99 -10.37 -0.31 -15.06
N PHE A 100 -9.93 -1.43 -14.49
CA PHE A 100 -9.44 -2.56 -15.30
C PHE A 100 -10.57 -3.16 -16.15
N GLN A 101 -11.78 -3.31 -15.61
CA GLN A 101 -12.94 -3.76 -16.38
C GLN A 101 -13.25 -2.82 -17.56
N GLN A 102 -13.24 -1.50 -17.33
CA GLN A 102 -13.43 -0.53 -18.42
C GLN A 102 -12.33 -0.60 -19.49
N VAL A 103 -11.08 -0.86 -19.08
CA VAL A 103 -9.97 -1.04 -20.02
C VAL A 103 -10.17 -2.30 -20.85
N GLU A 104 -10.58 -3.41 -20.23
CA GLU A 104 -10.89 -4.68 -20.90
C GLU A 104 -12.00 -4.50 -21.95
N GLU A 105 -13.11 -3.83 -21.61
CA GLU A 105 -14.19 -3.53 -22.55
C GLU A 105 -13.71 -2.71 -23.75
N ARG A 106 -12.83 -1.73 -23.52
CA ARG A 106 -12.24 -0.92 -24.59
C ARG A 106 -11.34 -1.75 -25.50
N PHE A 107 -10.57 -2.68 -24.95
CA PHE A 107 -9.75 -3.60 -25.75
C PHE A 107 -10.62 -4.51 -26.61
N GLN A 108 -11.70 -5.07 -26.06
CA GLN A 108 -12.66 -5.87 -26.84
C GLN A 108 -13.28 -5.07 -27.98
N HIS A 109 -13.63 -3.80 -27.76
CA HIS A 109 -14.12 -2.92 -28.81
C HIS A 109 -13.08 -2.63 -29.90
N VAL A 110 -11.81 -2.47 -29.52
CA VAL A 110 -10.71 -2.28 -30.46
C VAL A 110 -10.51 -3.54 -31.31
N ASP A 111 -10.53 -4.72 -30.70
CA ASP A 111 -10.42 -6.00 -31.42
C ASP A 111 -11.56 -6.18 -32.43
N GLU A 112 -12.79 -5.80 -32.04
CA GLU A 112 -13.94 -5.80 -32.94
C GLU A 112 -13.74 -4.89 -34.16
N CYS A 113 -13.25 -3.67 -33.91
CA CYS A 113 -12.95 -2.71 -34.97
C CYS A 113 -11.87 -3.25 -35.92
N PHE A 114 -10.80 -3.84 -35.38
CA PHE A 114 -9.75 -4.47 -36.19
C PHE A 114 -10.29 -5.60 -37.06
N ARG A 115 -11.19 -6.43 -36.54
CA ARG A 115 -11.84 -7.49 -37.30
C ARG A 115 -12.66 -6.94 -38.46
N GLN A 116 -13.47 -5.91 -38.23
CA GLN A 116 -14.23 -5.25 -39.30
C GLN A 116 -13.34 -4.60 -40.36
N VAL A 117 -12.24 -3.96 -39.94
CA VAL A 117 -11.25 -3.39 -40.87
C VAL A 117 -10.63 -4.50 -41.71
N HIS A 118 -10.27 -5.63 -41.11
CA HIS A 118 -9.70 -6.77 -41.82
C HIS A 118 -10.67 -7.34 -42.87
N GLU A 119 -11.95 -7.50 -42.53
CA GLU A 119 -13.00 -7.92 -43.46
C GLU A 119 -13.15 -6.95 -44.64
N ARG A 120 -13.15 -5.64 -44.38
CA ARG A 120 -13.21 -4.61 -45.44
C ARG A 120 -11.99 -4.65 -46.35
N PHE A 121 -10.79 -4.82 -45.81
CA PHE A 121 -9.57 -4.99 -46.61
C PHE A 121 -9.68 -6.22 -47.52
N HIS A 122 -10.14 -7.36 -46.99
CA HIS A 122 -10.33 -8.57 -47.77
C HIS A 122 -11.36 -8.37 -48.90
N GLN A 123 -12.42 -7.59 -48.66
CA GLN A 123 -13.39 -7.24 -49.70
C GLN A 123 -12.77 -6.36 -50.79
N VAL A 124 -11.97 -5.36 -50.42
CA VAL A 124 -11.25 -4.50 -51.36
C VAL A 124 -10.28 -5.30 -52.22
N ASP A 125 -9.53 -6.23 -51.61
CA ASP A 125 -8.61 -7.11 -52.34
C ASP A 125 -9.34 -7.95 -53.39
N MET A 126 -10.53 -8.47 -53.06
CA MET A 126 -11.35 -9.22 -54.00
C MET A 126 -11.86 -8.34 -55.16
N GLN A 127 -12.32 -7.12 -54.86
CA GLN A 127 -12.73 -6.16 -55.89
C GLN A 127 -11.57 -5.77 -56.80
N PHE A 128 -10.36 -5.60 -56.24
CA PHE A 128 -9.17 -5.26 -57.01
C PHE A 128 -8.77 -6.39 -57.97
N ARG A 129 -8.81 -7.65 -57.50
CA ARG A 129 -8.57 -8.82 -58.35
C ARG A 129 -9.61 -8.93 -59.47
N GLU A 130 -10.88 -8.67 -59.18
CA GLU A 130 -11.93 -8.68 -60.19
C GLU A 130 -11.70 -7.57 -61.23
N LEU A 131 -11.38 -6.35 -60.79
CA LEU A 131 -11.09 -5.23 -61.68
C LEU A 131 -9.87 -5.52 -62.56
N GLN A 132 -8.81 -6.10 -61.99
CA GLN A 132 -7.63 -6.52 -62.74
C GLN A 132 -7.99 -7.55 -63.82
N SER A 133 -8.77 -8.58 -63.48
CA SER A 133 -9.23 -9.58 -64.45
C SER A 133 -10.09 -8.96 -65.57
N ARG A 134 -10.98 -8.02 -65.23
CA ARG A 134 -11.79 -7.30 -66.23
C ARG A 134 -10.93 -6.42 -67.15
N MET A 135 -9.90 -5.77 -66.61
CA MET A 135 -8.96 -5.00 -67.43
C MET A 135 -8.19 -5.90 -68.38
N ASP A 136 -7.64 -7.01 -67.89
CA ASP A 136 -6.90 -7.98 -68.71
C ASP A 136 -7.75 -8.49 -69.88
N GLN A 137 -9.02 -8.82 -69.62
CA GLN A 137 -9.97 -9.20 -70.67
C GLN A 137 -10.21 -8.09 -71.70
N ARG A 138 -10.34 -6.83 -71.25
CA ARG A 138 -10.51 -5.68 -72.14
C ARG A 138 -9.28 -5.43 -72.99
N PHE A 139 -8.08 -5.49 -72.40
CA PHE A 139 -6.81 -5.35 -73.13
C PHE A 139 -6.66 -6.44 -74.18
N ALA A 140 -6.90 -7.70 -73.83
CA ALA A 140 -6.89 -8.80 -74.81
C ALA A 140 -7.88 -8.55 -75.96
N GLY A 141 -9.10 -8.07 -75.66
CA GLY A 141 -10.07 -7.70 -76.70
C GLY A 141 -9.62 -6.53 -77.59
N VAL A 142 -8.90 -5.56 -77.02
CA VAL A 142 -8.30 -4.43 -77.75
C VAL A 142 -7.16 -4.90 -78.65
N ASP A 143 -6.29 -5.78 -78.16
CA ASP A 143 -5.19 -6.37 -78.93
C ASP A 143 -5.72 -7.14 -80.16
N VAL A 144 -6.80 -7.91 -80.00
CA VAL A 144 -7.44 -8.59 -81.14
C VAL A 144 -7.98 -7.60 -82.18
N LYS A 145 -8.58 -6.48 -81.74
CA LYS A 145 -9.06 -5.44 -82.67
C LYS A 145 -7.92 -4.76 -83.41
N PHE A 146 -6.83 -4.41 -82.71
CA PHE A 146 -5.64 -3.86 -83.34
C PHE A 146 -5.02 -4.83 -84.34
N ALA A 147 -4.92 -6.12 -84.00
CA ALA A 147 -4.45 -7.15 -84.93
C ALA A 147 -5.31 -7.20 -86.21
N ARG A 148 -6.64 -7.18 -86.08
CA ARG A 148 -7.56 -7.14 -87.24
C ARG A 148 -7.39 -5.88 -88.09
N ILE A 149 -7.25 -4.71 -87.46
CA ILE A 149 -7.03 -3.43 -88.15
C ILE A 149 -5.71 -3.45 -88.91
N ASN A 150 -4.63 -3.91 -88.28
CA ASN A 150 -3.31 -4.00 -88.91
C ASN A 150 -3.34 -4.93 -90.14
N VAL A 151 -4.04 -6.07 -90.05
CA VAL A 151 -4.23 -6.97 -91.20
C VAL A 151 -5.00 -6.28 -92.33
N LEU A 152 -6.13 -5.62 -92.03
CA LEU A 152 -6.93 -4.92 -93.04
C LEU A 152 -6.13 -3.79 -93.71
N LEU A 153 -5.38 -3.01 -92.94
CA LEU A 153 -4.50 -1.96 -93.47
C LEU A 153 -3.42 -2.56 -94.39
N GLY A 154 -2.82 -3.69 -94.00
CA GLY A 154 -1.87 -4.41 -94.85
C GLY A 154 -2.49 -4.87 -96.18
N VAL A 155 -3.71 -5.42 -96.14
CA VAL A 155 -4.44 -5.83 -97.35
C VAL A 155 -4.76 -4.62 -98.25
N ILE A 156 -5.24 -3.51 -97.68
CA ILE A 156 -5.53 -2.28 -98.43
C ILE A 156 -4.25 -1.70 -99.04
N LEU A 157 -3.15 -1.66 -98.28
CA LEU A 157 -1.85 -1.19 -98.77
C LEU A 157 -1.42 -2.00 -100.01
N VAL A 158 -1.49 -3.33 -99.93
CA VAL A 158 -1.17 -4.23 -101.06
C VAL A 158 -2.10 -3.99 -102.25
N ALA A 159 -3.41 -3.89 -102.01
CA ALA A 159 -4.42 -3.67 -103.03
C ALA A 159 -4.27 -2.31 -103.75
N VAL A 160 -3.76 -1.28 -103.08
CA VAL A 160 -3.55 0.06 -103.66
C VAL A 160 -2.14 0.20 -104.27
N ALA A 161 -1.11 -0.31 -103.60
CA ALA A 161 0.27 -0.17 -104.04
C ALA A 161 0.59 -0.98 -105.30
N ILE A 162 0.05 -2.21 -105.43
CA ILE A 162 0.32 -3.06 -106.60
C ILE A 162 -0.17 -2.40 -107.89
N PRO A 163 -1.44 -1.98 -108.03
CA PRO A 163 -1.91 -1.33 -109.25
C PRO A 163 -1.16 -0.04 -109.55
N MET A 164 -0.86 0.77 -108.54
CA MET A 164 -0.15 2.04 -108.71
C MET A 164 1.27 1.81 -109.26
N LEU A 165 2.00 0.81 -108.74
CA LEU A 165 3.30 0.41 -109.28
C LEU A 165 3.19 -0.16 -110.70
N GLN A 166 2.17 -0.96 -111.01
CA GLN A 166 1.92 -1.46 -112.36
C GLN A 166 1.68 -0.32 -113.35
N THR A 167 0.88 0.67 -112.97
CA THR A 167 0.65 1.85 -113.81
C THR A 167 1.92 2.65 -114.03
N LEU A 168 2.75 2.86 -113.00
CA LEU A 168 4.02 3.59 -113.15
C LEU A 168 5.01 2.86 -114.06
N LEU A 169 5.10 1.53 -113.93
CA LEU A 169 5.94 0.71 -114.81
C LEU A 169 5.46 0.76 -116.27
N ALA A 170 4.14 0.76 -116.51
CA ALA A 170 3.57 0.84 -117.85
C ALA A 170 3.80 2.20 -118.55
N TRP A 171 4.04 3.28 -117.79
CA TRP A 171 4.41 4.59 -118.34
C TRP A 171 5.93 4.74 -118.59
N MET A 172 6.75 3.85 -118.04
CA MET A 172 8.21 3.95 -118.04
C MET A 172 8.88 3.05 -119.11
N PHE A 173 8.13 2.17 -119.77
CA PHE A 173 8.53 1.29 -120.87
C PHE A 173 7.75 1.64 -122.14
#